data_AF-A0A9Q6LJU7-F1
#
_entry.id   AF-A0A9Q6LJU7-F1
#
_cell.length_a   1.000
_cell.length_b   1.000
_cell.length_c   1.000
_cell.angle_alpha   90.00
_cell.angle_beta   90.00
_cell.angle_gamma   90.00
#
_symmetry.space_group_name_H-M   'P 1'
#
loop_
_entity.id
_entity.type
_entity.pdbx_description
1 polymer ?
#
loop_
_entity_poly.entity_id
_entity_poly.type
_entity_poly.pdbx_seq_one_letter_code
_entity_poly.pdbx_strand_id
1 'polypeptide(L)'
;MRLMKKIFTNEDGSTGHLYLITNDLETDGDGLYKIYQKRWKIEEYHKSIKQNASLAKSPTKTVRSQCNHIFASIVAFCKLETLSVKAQLNHFALKYKLLVRSNQIAFEELRRLKCL
;
A
#
# COMPACT_ATOMS: atom_id res chain seq x y z
N MET A 1 -10.35 -22.81 -21.59
CA MET A 1 -9.71 -21.48 -21.56
C MET A 1 -10.61 -20.50 -22.28
N ARG A 2 -10.92 -19.34 -21.70
CA ARG A 2 -11.84 -18.34 -22.24
C ARG A 2 -11.14 -16.99 -22.39
N LEU A 3 -11.32 -16.33 -23.53
CA LEU A 3 -10.89 -14.95 -23.77
C LEU A 3 -12.09 -14.00 -23.59
N MET A 4 -11.85 -12.89 -22.91
CA MET A 4 -12.81 -11.81 -22.74
C MET A 4 -12.17 -10.48 -23.13
N LYS A 5 -12.93 -9.63 -23.82
CA LYS A 5 -12.56 -8.26 -24.15
C LYS A 5 -13.47 -7.30 -23.38
N LYS A 6 -12.88 -6.39 -22.59
CA LYS A 6 -13.58 -5.26 -21.97
C LYS A 6 -13.13 -3.98 -22.66
N ILE A 7 -14.10 -3.16 -23.04
CA ILE A 7 -13.87 -1.82 -23.58
C ILE A 7 -14.29 -0.84 -22.50
N PHE A 8 -13.47 0.17 -22.22
CA PHE A 8 -13.74 1.19 -21.23
C PHE A 8 -13.21 2.54 -21.72
N THR A 9 -13.77 3.63 -21.19
CA THR A 9 -13.30 4.99 -21.48
C THR A 9 -12.30 5.40 -20.40
N ASN A 10 -11.14 5.90 -20.83
CA ASN A 10 -10.12 6.45 -19.95
C ASN A 10 -10.53 7.84 -19.45
N GLU A 11 -9.84 8.34 -18.42
CA GLU A 11 -10.08 9.69 -17.87
C GLU A 11 -9.86 10.82 -18.89
N ASP A 12 -8.99 10.59 -19.88
CA ASP A 12 -8.71 11.53 -20.98
C ASP A 12 -9.74 11.44 -22.14
N GLY A 13 -10.78 10.62 -22.00
CA GLY A 13 -11.81 10.40 -23.02
C GLY A 13 -11.41 9.39 -24.12
N SER A 14 -10.18 8.87 -24.10
CA SER A 14 -9.76 7.83 -25.04
C SER A 14 -10.40 6.47 -24.73
N THR A 15 -10.44 5.57 -25.72
CA THR A 15 -10.97 4.21 -25.53
C THR A 15 -9.85 3.23 -25.16
N GLY A 16 -9.98 2.58 -24.02
CA GLY A 16 -9.13 1.47 -23.58
C GLY A 16 -9.70 0.11 -23.97
N HIS A 17 -8.81 -0.81 -24.34
CA HIS A 17 -9.14 -2.21 -24.60
C HIS A 17 -8.37 -3.12 -23.65
N LEU A 18 -9.08 -3.93 -22.86
CA LEU A 18 -8.51 -4.92 -21.97
C LEU A 18 -8.90 -6.31 -22.44
N TYR A 19 -7.90 -7.18 -22.62
CA TYR A 19 -8.08 -8.59 -22.96
C TYR A 19 -7.70 -9.45 -21.75
N LEU A 20 -8.63 -10.27 -21.27
CA LEU A 20 -8.44 -11.17 -20.14
C LEU A 20 -8.60 -12.61 -20.58
N ILE A 21 -7.63 -13.46 -20.23
CA ILE A 21 -7.67 -14.90 -20.46
C ILE A 21 -7.81 -15.59 -19.10
N THR A 22 -8.74 -16.54 -19.01
CA THR A 22 -8.96 -17.32 -17.79
C THR A 22 -9.16 -18.81 -18.09
N ASN A 23 -8.77 -19.65 -17.13
CA ASN A 23 -9.12 -21.06 -17.08
C ASN A 23 -10.44 -21.31 -16.32
N ASP A 24 -10.96 -20.30 -15.63
CA ASP A 24 -12.28 -20.32 -14.99
C ASP A 24 -13.38 -20.22 -16.06
N LEU A 25 -14.19 -21.28 -16.18
CA LEU A 25 -15.26 -21.39 -17.18
C LEU A 25 -16.63 -21.00 -16.61
N GLU A 26 -16.76 -20.88 -15.30
CA GLU A 26 -18.03 -20.64 -14.62
C GLU A 26 -18.26 -19.14 -14.40
N THR A 27 -17.20 -18.38 -14.16
CA THR A 27 -17.29 -16.94 -13.94
C THR A 27 -17.66 -16.19 -15.22
N ASP A 28 -18.63 -15.28 -15.12
CA ASP A 28 -19.06 -14.40 -16.20
C ASP A 28 -18.06 -13.26 -16.46
N GLY A 29 -18.29 -12.48 -17.53
CA GLY A 29 -17.37 -11.41 -17.93
C GLY A 29 -17.19 -10.33 -16.85
N ASP A 30 -18.28 -9.94 -16.18
CA ASP A 30 -18.21 -8.89 -15.16
C ASP A 30 -17.60 -9.39 -13.85
N GLY A 31 -17.84 -10.64 -13.46
CA GLY A 31 -17.13 -11.30 -12.37
C GLY A 31 -15.63 -11.37 -12.61
N LEU A 32 -15.21 -11.75 -13.82
CA LEU A 32 -13.79 -11.80 -14.20
C LEU A 32 -13.15 -10.40 -14.15
N TYR A 33 -13.87 -9.39 -14.62
CA TYR A 33 -13.40 -8.00 -14.54
C TYR A 33 -13.25 -7.52 -13.10
N LYS A 34 -14.20 -7.82 -12.21
CA LYS A 34 -14.11 -7.52 -10.76
C LYS A 34 -12.91 -8.21 -10.10
N ILE A 35 -12.63 -9.46 -10.45
CA ILE A 35 -11.44 -10.17 -9.96
C ILE A 35 -10.16 -9.47 -10.46
N TYR A 36 -10.11 -9.12 -11.74
CA TYR A 36 -8.97 -8.43 -12.33
C TYR A 36 -8.67 -7.09 -11.64
N GLN A 37 -9.69 -6.31 -11.28
CA GLN A 37 -9.52 -5.05 -10.55
C GLN A 37 -8.82 -5.23 -9.19
N LYS A 38 -9.00 -6.39 -8.52
CA LYS A 38 -8.29 -6.69 -7.27
C LYS A 38 -6.78 -6.78 -7.44
N ARG A 39 -6.28 -6.99 -8.66
CA ARG A 39 -4.84 -7.01 -8.97
C ARG A 39 -4.14 -5.73 -8.53
N TRP A 40 -4.81 -4.57 -8.56
CA TRP A 40 -4.25 -3.29 -8.14
C TRP A 40 -3.78 -3.27 -6.68
N LYS A 41 -4.31 -4.15 -5.83
CA LYS A 41 -3.88 -4.30 -4.43
C LYS A 41 -2.39 -4.60 -4.28
N ILE A 42 -1.75 -5.24 -5.26
CA ILE A 42 -0.30 -5.47 -5.23
C ILE A 42 0.51 -4.17 -5.35
N GLU A 43 0.01 -3.20 -6.11
CA GLU A 43 0.66 -1.90 -6.27
C GLU A 43 0.49 -1.05 -5.00
N GLU A 44 -0.68 -1.12 -4.37
CA GLU A 44 -0.91 -0.50 -3.06
C GLU A 44 0.03 -1.09 -1.99
N TYR A 45 0.22 -2.42 -2.00
CA TYR A 45 1.20 -3.11 -1.16
C TYR A 45 2.63 -2.59 -1.42
N HIS A 46 3.10 -2.60 -2.67
CA HIS A 46 4.43 -2.12 -3.04
C HIS A 46 4.66 -0.66 -2.65
N LYS A 47 3.65 0.19 -2.85
CA LYS A 47 3.70 1.60 -2.45
C LYS A 47 3.84 1.72 -0.94
N SER A 48 3.02 0.99 -0.18
CA SER A 48 3.02 1.08 1.28
C SER A 48 4.30 0.53 1.91
N ILE A 49 4.77 -0.64 1.49
CA ILE A 49 5.97 -1.24 2.11
C ILE A 49 7.21 -0.37 1.90
N LYS A 50 7.31 0.32 0.76
CA LYS A 50 8.38 1.28 0.48
C LYS A 50 8.24 2.57 1.30
N GLN A 51 7.05 3.16 1.35
CA GLN A 51 6.85 4.50 1.94
C GLN A 51 6.58 4.49 3.46
N ASN A 52 5.96 3.42 3.96
CA ASN A 52 5.48 3.32 5.34
C ASN A 52 6.19 2.23 6.16
N ALA A 53 6.83 1.26 5.50
CA ALA A 53 7.62 0.22 6.18
C ALA A 53 9.12 0.25 5.86
N SER A 54 9.61 1.31 5.22
CA SER A 54 11.05 1.58 5.02
C SER A 54 11.84 0.51 4.25
N LEU A 55 11.19 -0.31 3.43
CA LEU A 55 11.85 -1.39 2.66
C LEU A 55 13.09 -0.91 1.89
N ALA A 56 12.98 0.25 1.23
CA ALA A 56 14.03 0.81 0.38
C ALA A 56 15.06 1.68 1.14
N LYS A 57 15.00 1.74 2.48
CA LYS A 57 15.84 2.61 3.30
C LYS A 57 16.88 1.86 4.15
N SER A 58 17.19 0.61 3.79
CA SER A 58 18.19 -0.18 4.53
C SER A 58 19.61 0.30 4.22
N PRO A 59 20.45 0.58 5.23
CA PRO A 59 21.89 0.81 5.03
C PRO A 59 22.71 -0.49 4.94
N THR A 60 22.08 -1.67 5.05
CA THR A 60 22.76 -2.96 5.19
C THR A 60 23.54 -3.39 3.94
N LYS A 61 24.67 -4.09 4.15
CA LYS A 61 25.64 -4.44 3.09
C LYS A 61 25.80 -5.94 2.82
N THR A 62 25.30 -6.81 3.70
CA THR A 62 25.42 -8.26 3.51
C THR A 62 24.08 -8.86 3.14
N VAL A 63 24.09 -9.96 2.37
CA VAL A 63 22.86 -10.66 1.95
C VAL A 63 21.98 -11.00 3.16
N ARG A 64 22.56 -11.55 4.24
CA ARG A 64 21.83 -11.88 5.47
C ARG A 64 21.11 -10.67 6.07
N SER A 65 21.81 -9.55 6.20
CA SER A 65 21.24 -8.34 6.82
C SER A 65 20.21 -7.66 5.90
N GLN A 66 20.37 -7.74 4.58
CA GLN A 66 19.37 -7.30 3.60
C GLN A 66 18.11 -8.16 3.65
N CYS A 67 18.24 -9.49 3.66
CA CYS A 67 17.11 -10.41 3.79
C CYS A 67 16.32 -10.16 5.08
N ASN A 68 17.02 -9.96 6.21
CA ASN A 68 16.39 -9.65 7.49
C ASN A 68 15.61 -8.32 7.45
N HIS A 69 16.16 -7.27 6.81
CA HIS A 69 15.45 -5.99 6.65
C HIS A 69 14.20 -6.13 5.78
N ILE A 70 14.28 -6.88 4.68
CA ILE A 70 13.13 -7.16 3.81
C ILE A 70 12.04 -7.89 4.62
N PHE A 71 12.41 -8.95 5.34
CA PHE A 71 11.49 -9.70 6.19
C PHE A 71 10.83 -8.80 7.24
N ALA A 72 11.62 -8.01 7.98
CA ALA A 72 11.10 -7.09 8.99
C ALA A 72 10.16 -6.04 8.40
N SER A 73 10.45 -5.53 7.20
CA SER A 73 9.59 -4.57 6.48
C SER A 73 8.23 -5.19 6.11
N ILE A 74 8.22 -6.46 5.71
CA ILE A 74 6.97 -7.20 5.42
C ILE A 74 6.16 -7.39 6.70
N VAL A 75 6.79 -7.81 7.80
CA VAL A 75 6.12 -7.95 9.10
C VAL A 75 5.55 -6.60 9.58
N ALA A 76 6.30 -5.51 9.43
CA ALA A 76 5.84 -4.17 9.76
C ALA A 76 4.63 -3.75 8.91
N PHE A 77 4.63 -4.08 7.61
CA PHE A 77 3.47 -3.87 6.74
C PHE A 77 2.23 -4.63 7.25
N CYS A 78 2.33 -5.92 7.60
CA CYS A 78 1.18 -6.69 8.10
C CYS A 78 0.59 -6.09 9.39
N LYS A 79 1.45 -5.62 10.30
CA LYS A 79 1.01 -4.91 11.51
C LYS A 79 0.33 -3.58 11.17
N LEU A 80 0.87 -2.84 10.21
CA LEU A 80 0.31 -1.57 9.76
C LEU A 80 -1.06 -1.76 9.09
N GLU A 81 -1.23 -2.79 8.27
CA GLU A 81 -2.53 -3.16 7.66
C GLU A 81 -3.56 -3.54 8.73
N THR A 82 -3.13 -4.31 9.74
CA THR A 82 -4.02 -4.67 10.87
C THR A 82 -4.51 -3.40 11.59
N LEU A 83 -3.62 -2.43 11.80
CA LEU A 83 -3.97 -1.15 12.41
C LEU A 83 -4.86 -0.30 11.48
N SER A 84 -4.58 -0.30 10.18
CA SER A 84 -5.34 0.40 9.13
C SER A 84 -6.81 -0.04 9.15
N VAL A 85 -7.04 -1.36 9.16
CA VAL A 85 -8.38 -1.93 9.25
C VAL A 85 -9.06 -1.56 10.58
N LYS A 86 -8.35 -1.67 11.72
CA LYS A 86 -8.93 -1.30 13.02
C LYS A 86 -9.28 0.17 13.15
N ALA A 87 -8.45 1.05 12.59
CA ALA A 87 -8.62 2.50 12.68
C ALA A 87 -9.49 3.07 11.56
N GLN A 88 -9.84 2.27 10.54
CA GLN A 88 -10.53 2.73 9.32
C GLN A 88 -9.79 3.90 8.64
N LEU A 89 -8.45 3.82 8.61
CA LEU A 89 -7.58 4.84 8.04
C LEU A 89 -6.55 4.17 7.14
N ASN A 90 -6.31 4.74 5.95
CA ASN A 90 -5.21 4.26 5.12
C ASN A 90 -3.85 4.50 5.79
N HIS A 91 -2.82 3.80 5.32
CA HIS A 91 -1.47 3.83 5.88
C HIS A 91 -0.83 5.22 5.96
N PHE A 92 -1.08 6.08 4.97
CA PHE A 92 -0.53 7.44 4.96
C PHE A 92 -1.22 8.29 6.03
N ALA A 93 -2.54 8.19 6.16
CA ALA A 93 -3.33 8.88 7.16
C ALA A 93 -2.92 8.46 8.59
N LEU A 94 -2.71 7.17 8.82
CA LEU A 94 -2.19 6.64 10.08
C LEU A 94 -0.83 7.26 10.45
N LYS A 95 0.11 7.19 9.52
CA LYS A 95 1.46 7.75 9.72
C LYS A 95 1.41 9.25 9.99
N TYR A 96 0.60 9.99 9.25
CA TYR A 96 0.45 11.43 9.41
C TYR A 96 -0.18 11.79 10.76
N LYS A 97 -1.23 11.07 11.19
CA LYS A 97 -1.88 11.28 12.49
C LYS A 97 -0.91 11.13 13.65
N LEU A 98 -0.06 10.10 13.61
CA LEU A 98 0.99 9.89 14.62
C LEU A 98 2.02 11.03 14.59
N LEU A 99 2.49 11.40 13.39
CA LEU A 99 3.48 12.47 13.22
C LEU A 99 3.00 13.81 13.76
N VAL A 100 1.76 14.21 13.44
CA VAL A 100 1.17 15.47 13.93
C VAL A 100 1.11 15.45 15.46
N ARG A 101 0.65 14.35 16.06
CA ARG A 101 0.56 14.24 17.52
C ARG A 101 1.93 14.31 18.18
N SER A 102 2.94 13.62 17.63
CA SER A 102 4.32 13.68 18.11
C SER A 102 4.90 15.10 18.03
N ASN A 103 4.65 15.81 16.92
CA ASN A 103 5.14 17.18 16.75
C ASN A 103 4.49 18.17 17.73
N GLN A 104 3.20 18.02 18.01
CA GLN A 104 2.51 18.85 19.02
C GLN A 104 3.15 18.67 20.41
N ILE A 105 3.37 17.42 20.84
CA ILE A 105 3.99 17.10 22.12
C ILE A 105 5.43 17.64 22.18
N ALA A 106 6.21 17.44 21.12
CA ALA A 106 7.59 17.95 21.05
C ALA A 106 7.64 19.49 21.11
N PHE A 107 6.67 20.16 20.49
CA PHE A 107 6.58 21.63 20.51
C PHE A 107 6.19 22.16 21.90
N GLU A 108 5.27 21.49 22.59
CA GLU A 108 4.93 21.83 23.98
C GLU A 108 6.17 21.74 24.89
N GLU A 109 6.97 20.69 24.73
CA GLU A 109 8.20 20.52 25.51
C GLU A 109 9.24 21.60 25.19
N LEU A 110 9.43 21.93 23.91
CA LEU A 110 10.30 23.03 23.50
C LEU A 110 9.88 24.37 24.15
N ARG A 111 8.58 24.63 24.26
CA ARG A 111 8.08 25.85 24.91
C ARG A 111 8.43 25.88 26.39
N ARG A 112 8.32 24.76 27.10
CA ARG A 112 8.70 24.67 28.52
C ARG A 112 10.18 24.97 28.73
N LEU A 113 11.04 24.38 27.91
CA LEU A 113 12.50 24.60 27.98
C LEU A 113 12.89 26.05 27.71
N LYS A 114 12.13 26.78 26.87
CA LYS A 114 12.35 28.20 26.58
C LYS A 114 11.84 29.15 27.67
N CYS A 115 11.01 28.66 28.58
CA CYS A 115 10.49 29.43 29.71
C CYS A 115 11.29 29.24 31.01
N LEU A 116 12.37 28.43 30.96
CA LEU A 116 13.44 28.38 31.96
C LEU A 116 14.43 29.53 31.72
#